data_AF-A0A2M7SWL0-F1
#
_entry.id   AF-A0A2M7SWL0-F1
#
_cell.length_a   1.000
_cell.length_b   1.000
_cell.length_c   1.000
_cell.angle_alpha   90.00
_cell.angle_beta   90.00
_cell.angle_gamma   90.00
#
_symmetry.space_group_name_H-M   'P 1'
#
loop_
_entity.id
_entity.type
_entity.pdbx_description
1 polymer ?
#
loop_
_entity_poly.entity_id
_entity_poly.type
_entity_poly.pdbx_seq_one_letter_code
_entity_poly.pdbx_strand_id
1 'polypeptide(L)'
;MSQNPLHIDGYWFKDEQGRVVILRGVNVAGNSKVPPFIPFADAALLDPLKEWGMNVIRLVLIWEAIEPEPGKYNERYIDAMETLVNAAGERGIYVILDMHQDMFSRYLNGGCGDGAPSWAIDPSIPQYEPSNDERCIDWINGLND
;
A
#
# COMPACT_ATOMS: atom_id res chain seq x y z
N MET A 1 -10.80 -9.70 -12.93
CA MET A 1 -9.68 -10.68 -12.90
C MET A 1 -8.72 -10.38 -14.03
N SER A 2 -7.44 -10.12 -13.73
CA SER A 2 -6.40 -9.81 -14.71
C SER A 2 -6.26 -10.93 -15.73
N GLN A 3 -6.23 -10.59 -17.02
CA GLN A 3 -6.18 -11.52 -18.15
C GLN A 3 -4.78 -12.12 -18.38
N ASN A 4 -3.77 -11.84 -17.54
CA ASN A 4 -2.40 -12.32 -17.73
C ASN A 4 -1.72 -12.58 -16.37
N PRO A 5 -1.90 -13.73 -15.72
CA PRO A 5 -1.13 -14.09 -14.54
C PRO A 5 0.37 -14.23 -14.86
N LEU A 6 1.22 -13.78 -13.94
CA LEU A 6 2.66 -14.03 -13.99
C LEU A 6 3.01 -15.29 -13.22
N HIS A 7 3.98 -16.04 -13.73
CA HIS A 7 4.61 -17.15 -13.01
C HIS A 7 6.13 -16.95 -12.99
N ILE A 8 6.80 -17.69 -12.11
CA ILE A 8 8.26 -17.70 -12.02
C ILE A 8 8.84 -18.86 -12.84
N ASP A 9 9.91 -18.59 -13.57
CA ASP A 9 10.77 -19.60 -14.20
C ASP A 9 12.23 -19.20 -13.98
N GLY A 10 12.89 -19.93 -13.08
CA GLY A 10 14.20 -19.54 -12.55
C GLY A 10 14.16 -18.17 -11.89
N TYR A 11 14.88 -17.21 -12.46
CA TYR A 11 14.97 -15.83 -11.95
C TYR A 11 14.02 -14.85 -12.66
N TRP A 12 13.17 -15.34 -13.57
CA TRP A 12 12.35 -14.48 -14.41
C TRP A 12 10.87 -14.59 -14.05
N PHE A 13 10.19 -13.44 -14.05
CA PHE A 13 8.74 -13.41 -14.20
C PHE A 13 8.39 -13.63 -15.67
N LYS A 14 7.46 -14.55 -15.94
CA LYS A 14 6.97 -14.84 -17.27
C LYS A 14 5.46 -14.76 -17.34
N ASP A 15 4.97 -14.33 -18.51
CA ASP A 15 3.54 -14.43 -18.83
C ASP A 15 3.18 -15.80 -19.39
N GLU A 16 1.90 -16.02 -19.67
CA GLU A 16 1.38 -17.29 -20.20
C GLU A 16 1.95 -17.67 -21.58
N GLN A 17 2.49 -16.72 -22.34
CA GLN A 17 3.16 -16.99 -23.61
C GLN A 17 4.65 -17.30 -23.45
N GLY A 18 5.15 -17.36 -22.21
CA GLY A 18 6.54 -17.68 -21.89
C GLY A 18 7.51 -16.52 -22.10
N ARG A 19 7.01 -15.29 -22.33
CA ARG A 19 7.87 -14.10 -22.49
C ARG A 19 8.34 -13.64 -21.13
N VAL A 20 9.58 -13.16 -21.05
CA VAL A 20 10.09 -12.49 -19.84
C VAL A 20 9.41 -11.13 -19.69
N VAL A 21 8.84 -10.88 -18.51
CA VAL A 21 8.18 -9.63 -18.17
C VAL A 21 9.09 -8.83 -17.24
N ILE A 22 9.48 -7.63 -17.67
CA ILE A 22 10.23 -6.68 -16.84
C ILE A 22 9.22 -5.71 -16.22
N LEU A 23 9.12 -5.71 -14.90
CA LEU A 23 8.22 -4.84 -14.15
C LEU A 23 8.89 -3.50 -13.87
N ARG A 24 8.29 -2.41 -14.35
CA ARG A 24 8.74 -1.02 -14.12
C ARG A 24 7.57 -0.13 -13.79
N GLY A 25 7.68 0.62 -12.70
CA GLY A 25 6.63 1.56 -12.31
C GLY A 25 6.91 2.23 -10.97
N VAL A 26 5.86 2.52 -10.22
CA VAL A 26 5.87 3.46 -9.09
C VAL A 26 5.23 2.88 -7.83
N ASN A 27 5.51 3.50 -6.69
CA ASN A 27 4.78 3.29 -5.46
C ASN A 27 3.51 4.15 -5.45
N VAL A 28 2.39 3.54 -5.11
CA VAL A 28 1.15 4.22 -4.71
C VAL A 28 1.10 4.14 -3.18
N ALA A 29 1.63 5.18 -2.52
CA ALA A 29 2.02 5.14 -1.11
C ALA A 29 1.44 6.27 -0.26
N GLY A 30 2.12 7.43 -0.17
CA GLY A 30 1.95 8.52 0.82
C GLY A 30 0.64 8.55 1.61
N ASN A 31 -0.47 8.90 0.95
CA ASN A 31 -1.81 9.04 1.58
C ASN A 31 -2.34 7.76 2.25
N SER A 32 -1.75 6.60 1.97
CA SER A 32 -2.14 5.31 2.54
C SER A 32 -1.56 5.10 3.94
N LYS A 33 -0.60 5.91 4.40
CA LYS A 33 0.10 5.72 5.68
C LYS A 33 -0.67 6.20 6.91
N VAL A 34 -1.62 7.12 6.71
CA VAL A 34 -2.47 7.66 7.77
C VAL A 34 -3.95 7.48 7.40
N PRO A 35 -4.90 7.50 8.36
CA PRO A 35 -6.32 7.43 8.06
C PRO A 35 -6.73 8.48 7.00
N PRO A 36 -7.57 8.11 6.01
CA PRO A 36 -8.33 6.86 5.91
C PRO A 36 -7.58 5.67 5.27
N PHE A 37 -6.26 5.76 5.09
CA PHE A 37 -5.38 4.74 4.51
C PHE A 37 -5.63 4.42 3.04
N ILE A 38 -6.39 5.27 2.34
CA ILE A 38 -6.69 5.13 0.92
C ILE A 38 -5.80 6.10 0.14
N PRO A 39 -5.02 5.63 -0.85
CA PRO A 39 -4.09 6.50 -1.58
C PRO A 39 -4.83 7.60 -2.35
N PHE A 40 -5.94 7.24 -2.99
CA PHE A 40 -6.85 8.13 -3.70
C PHE A 40 -8.17 7.41 -4.01
N ALA A 41 -9.25 8.18 -4.15
CA ALA A 41 -10.57 7.65 -4.52
C ALA A 41 -10.80 7.55 -6.03
N ASP A 42 -10.17 8.44 -6.82
CA ASP A 42 -10.35 8.50 -8.27
C ASP A 42 -9.32 7.63 -8.99
N ALA A 43 -9.78 6.52 -9.57
CA ALA A 43 -8.93 5.60 -10.32
C ALA A 43 -8.37 6.21 -11.62
N ALA A 44 -8.90 7.33 -12.11
CA ALA A 44 -8.35 8.04 -13.27
C ALA A 44 -6.90 8.54 -13.03
N LEU A 45 -6.48 8.65 -11.77
CA LEU A 45 -5.07 8.94 -11.42
C LEU A 45 -4.08 7.86 -11.90
N LEU A 46 -4.56 6.68 -12.28
CA LEU A 46 -3.75 5.63 -12.89
C LEU A 46 -3.55 5.81 -14.40
N ASP A 47 -4.35 6.64 -15.07
CA ASP A 47 -4.35 6.78 -16.53
C ASP A 47 -2.99 7.21 -17.11
N PRO A 48 -2.25 8.16 -16.51
CA PRO A 48 -0.96 8.59 -17.05
C PRO A 48 0.12 7.50 -17.06
N LEU A 49 0.02 6.49 -16.16
CA LEU A 49 1.08 5.50 -15.95
C LEU A 49 1.38 4.71 -17.23
N LYS A 50 0.36 4.39 -18.02
CA LYS A 50 0.51 3.66 -19.27
C LYS A 50 1.27 4.48 -20.32
N GLU A 51 0.95 5.77 -20.44
CA GLU A 51 1.63 6.69 -21.37
C GLU A 51 3.10 6.93 -20.96
N TRP A 52 3.41 6.80 -19.68
CA TRP A 52 4.79 6.84 -19.18
C TRP A 52 5.54 5.51 -19.36
N GLY A 53 4.91 4.49 -19.92
CA GLY A 53 5.49 3.17 -20.16
C GLY A 53 5.60 2.30 -18.90
N MET A 54 4.87 2.63 -17.84
CA MET A 54 4.82 1.83 -16.62
C MET A 54 3.85 0.67 -16.78
N ASN A 55 4.19 -0.48 -16.18
CA ASN A 55 3.36 -1.69 -16.23
C ASN A 55 3.11 -2.32 -14.86
N VAL A 56 3.58 -1.70 -13.77
CA VAL A 56 3.34 -2.17 -12.40
C VAL A 56 3.14 -1.00 -11.45
N ILE A 57 2.32 -1.18 -10.42
CA ILE A 57 2.34 -0.36 -9.22
C ILE A 57 2.65 -1.22 -7.99
N ARG A 58 3.38 -0.65 -7.04
CA ARG A 58 3.45 -1.17 -5.67
C ARG A 58 2.40 -0.43 -4.85
N LEU A 59 1.32 -1.12 -4.52
CA LEU A 59 0.17 -0.58 -3.79
C LEU A 59 0.38 -0.83 -2.30
N VAL A 60 0.55 0.25 -1.54
CA VAL A 60 0.69 0.19 -0.09
C VAL A 60 -0.63 -0.19 0.57
N LEU A 61 -0.56 -1.22 1.41
CA LEU A 61 -1.61 -1.66 2.32
C LEU A 61 -1.12 -1.53 3.76
N ILE A 62 -2.00 -1.16 4.68
CA ILE A 62 -1.67 -1.00 6.10
C ILE A 62 -2.43 -2.05 6.92
N TRP A 63 -1.73 -2.80 7.78
CA TRP A 63 -2.35 -3.82 8.61
C TRP A 63 -3.43 -3.24 9.52
N GLU A 64 -3.20 -2.07 10.12
CA GLU A 64 -4.21 -1.36 10.91
C GLU A 64 -5.49 -1.07 10.12
N ALA A 65 -5.38 -0.77 8.83
CA ALA A 65 -6.53 -0.51 7.98
C ALA A 65 -7.31 -1.80 7.67
N ILE A 66 -6.60 -2.93 7.54
CA ILE A 66 -7.17 -4.26 7.24
C ILE A 66 -7.81 -4.88 8.48
N GLU A 67 -7.15 -4.82 9.63
CA GLU A 67 -7.54 -5.49 10.87
C GLU A 67 -7.46 -4.50 12.05
N PRO A 68 -8.36 -3.51 12.13
CA PRO A 68 -8.33 -2.47 13.16
C PRO A 68 -8.53 -3.01 14.57
N GLU A 69 -9.18 -4.17 14.72
CA GLU A 69 -9.31 -4.90 15.97
C GLU A 69 -8.94 -6.38 15.75
N PRO A 70 -8.41 -7.10 16.76
CA PRO A 70 -7.96 -8.47 16.59
C PRO A 70 -9.08 -9.37 16.04
N GLY A 71 -8.82 -9.98 14.88
CA GLY A 71 -9.75 -10.87 14.18
C GLY A 71 -10.95 -10.18 13.54
N LYS A 72 -11.03 -8.84 13.51
CA LYS A 72 -12.11 -8.09 12.87
C LYS A 72 -11.58 -7.34 11.65
N TYR A 73 -11.84 -7.89 10.49
CA TYR A 73 -11.41 -7.31 9.22
C TYR A 73 -12.33 -6.19 8.76
N ASN A 74 -11.73 -5.13 8.23
CA ASN A 74 -12.43 -3.99 7.66
C ASN A 74 -12.74 -4.24 6.19
N GLU A 75 -13.86 -4.94 5.93
CA GLU A 75 -14.30 -5.28 4.57
C GLU A 75 -14.42 -4.04 3.67
N ARG A 76 -14.87 -2.90 4.21
CA ARG A 76 -14.98 -1.66 3.43
C ARG A 76 -13.62 -1.17 2.91
N TYR A 77 -12.56 -1.31 3.69
CA TYR A 77 -11.20 -0.98 3.25
C TYR A 77 -10.73 -1.98 2.18
N ILE A 78 -10.97 -3.27 2.40
CA ILE A 78 -10.60 -4.34 1.47
C ILE A 78 -11.29 -4.13 0.11
N ASP A 79 -12.60 -3.85 0.10
CA ASP A 79 -13.39 -3.55 -1.11
C ASP A 79 -12.83 -2.33 -1.87
N ALA A 80 -12.41 -1.29 -1.13
CA ALA A 80 -11.82 -0.10 -1.73
C ALA A 80 -10.47 -0.41 -2.39
N MET A 81 -9.63 -1.23 -1.76
CA MET A 81 -8.36 -1.66 -2.36
C MET A 81 -8.58 -2.59 -3.54
N GLU A 82 -9.55 -3.51 -3.47
CA GLU A 82 -9.93 -4.37 -4.59
C GLU A 82 -10.38 -3.55 -5.80
N THR A 83 -11.14 -2.47 -5.57
CA THR A 83 -11.56 -1.54 -6.64
C THR A 83 -10.35 -0.93 -7.35
N LEU A 84 -9.34 -0.48 -6.60
CA LEU A 84 -8.09 0.05 -7.17
C LEU A 84 -7.29 -1.02 -7.92
N VAL A 85 -7.19 -2.23 -7.38
CA VAL A 85 -6.51 -3.37 -8.03
C VAL A 85 -7.19 -3.72 -9.35
N ASN A 86 -8.52 -3.78 -9.37
CA ASN A 86 -9.28 -4.05 -10.59
C ASN A 86 -9.10 -2.93 -11.62
N ALA A 87 -9.15 -1.66 -11.20
CA ALA A 87 -8.93 -0.53 -12.09
C ALA A 87 -7.52 -0.50 -12.70
N ALA A 88 -6.49 -0.89 -11.94
CA ALA A 88 -5.14 -1.08 -12.46
C ALA A 88 -5.09 -2.23 -13.49
N GLY A 89 -5.73 -3.36 -13.17
CA GLY A 89 -5.82 -4.51 -14.05
C GLY A 89 -6.50 -4.20 -15.39
N GLU A 90 -7.58 -3.42 -15.40
CA GLU A 90 -8.26 -2.94 -16.61
C GLU A 90 -7.35 -2.10 -17.52
N ARG A 91 -6.32 -1.47 -16.96
CA ARG A 91 -5.30 -0.70 -17.68
C ARG A 91 -4.11 -1.55 -18.13
N GLY A 92 -4.07 -2.83 -17.78
CA GLY A 92 -2.94 -3.72 -18.03
C GLY A 92 -1.75 -3.47 -17.09
N ILE A 93 -2.00 -2.90 -15.92
CA ILE A 93 -0.99 -2.60 -14.91
C ILE A 93 -1.02 -3.71 -13.85
N TYR A 94 0.12 -4.36 -13.62
CA TYR A 94 0.30 -5.31 -12.52
C TYR A 94 0.28 -4.60 -11.17
N VAL A 95 -0.13 -5.29 -10.12
CA VAL A 95 -0.12 -4.75 -8.76
C VAL A 95 0.69 -5.66 -7.85
N ILE A 96 1.65 -5.07 -7.15
CA ILE A 96 2.31 -5.68 -6.00
C ILE A 96 1.61 -5.15 -4.75
N LEU A 97 0.95 -6.04 -4.01
CA LEU A 97 0.36 -5.71 -2.72
C LEU A 97 1.49 -5.66 -1.68
N ASP A 98 1.63 -4.51 -1.03
CA ASP A 98 2.70 -4.23 -0.09
C ASP A 98 2.12 -4.02 1.31
N MET A 99 2.28 -5.00 2.21
CA MET A 99 1.93 -4.86 3.62
C MET A 99 2.96 -3.96 4.31
N HIS A 100 2.74 -2.66 4.23
CA HIS A 100 3.72 -1.63 4.57
C HIS A 100 3.77 -1.32 6.06
N GLN A 101 4.93 -0.86 6.51
CA GLN A 101 5.11 -0.21 7.79
C GLN A 101 6.33 0.71 7.72
N ASP A 102 6.27 1.81 8.46
CA ASP A 102 7.44 2.57 8.91
C ASP A 102 7.33 2.78 10.42
N MET A 103 8.44 2.53 11.14
CA MET A 103 8.49 2.57 12.61
C MET A 103 7.42 1.71 13.29
N PHE A 104 7.02 0.61 12.64
CA PHE A 104 6.04 -0.39 13.08
C PHE A 104 4.59 0.09 13.19
N SER A 105 4.31 1.24 13.82
CA SER A 105 2.93 1.70 14.07
C SER A 105 2.86 3.21 14.33
N ARG A 106 1.75 3.85 13.92
CA ARG A 106 1.47 5.28 14.20
C ARG A 106 1.23 5.62 15.67
N TYR A 107 1.12 4.59 16.52
CA TYR A 107 1.02 4.72 17.97
C TYR A 107 2.40 4.76 18.66
N LEU A 108 3.48 4.68 17.89
CA LEU A 108 4.85 4.78 18.37
C LEU A 108 5.46 6.11 17.92
N ASN A 109 6.76 6.30 18.14
CA ASN A 109 7.55 7.42 17.62
C ASN A 109 6.86 8.81 17.71
N GLY A 110 6.32 9.14 18.89
CA GLY A 110 5.66 10.44 19.12
C GLY A 110 4.33 10.64 18.37
N GLY A 111 3.65 9.55 17.99
CA GLY A 111 2.39 9.59 17.24
C GLY A 111 2.59 9.58 15.72
N CYS A 112 3.80 9.27 15.26
CA CYS A 112 4.14 9.02 13.86
C CYS A 112 4.52 7.54 13.64
N GLY A 113 4.52 7.09 12.39
CA GLY A 113 4.60 5.67 12.06
C GLY A 113 3.45 5.25 11.18
N ASP A 114 3.51 4.03 10.66
CA ASP A 114 2.39 3.35 10.00
C ASP A 114 2.61 1.84 10.00
N GLY A 115 1.55 1.08 9.70
CA GLY A 115 1.61 -0.37 9.59
C GLY A 115 0.71 -1.07 10.59
N ALA A 116 1.28 -1.50 11.72
CA ALA A 116 0.60 -2.34 12.69
C ALA A 116 -0.44 -1.57 13.52
N PRO A 117 -1.60 -2.19 13.83
CA PRO A 117 -2.60 -1.62 14.72
C PRO A 117 -2.10 -1.56 16.17
N SER A 118 -2.72 -0.70 16.98
CA SER A 118 -2.37 -0.52 18.40
C SER A 118 -2.41 -1.81 19.22
N TRP A 119 -3.34 -2.72 18.91
CA TRP A 119 -3.50 -3.98 19.62
C TRP A 119 -2.34 -4.96 19.38
N ALA A 120 -1.56 -4.77 18.31
CA ALA A 120 -0.41 -5.61 17.97
C ALA A 120 0.89 -5.12 18.64
N ILE A 121 0.85 -4.00 19.36
CA ILE A 121 1.96 -3.49 20.15
C ILE A 121 1.98 -4.21 21.50
N ASP A 122 3.16 -4.60 21.97
CA ASP A 122 3.33 -5.17 23.31
C ASP A 122 2.73 -4.22 24.37
N PRO A 123 1.82 -4.69 25.25
CA PRO A 123 1.16 -3.83 26.24
C PRO A 123 2.09 -3.12 27.22
N SER A 124 3.35 -3.55 27.35
CA SER A 124 4.37 -2.89 28.17
C SER A 124 4.98 -1.64 27.51
N ILE A 125 4.77 -1.45 26.21
CA ILE A 125 5.27 -0.30 25.46
C ILE A 125 4.25 0.85 25.53
N PRO A 126 4.62 2.03 26.06
CA PRO A 126 3.75 3.19 26.04
C PRO A 126 3.40 3.61 24.61
N GLN A 127 2.12 3.91 24.39
CA GLN A 127 1.60 4.37 23.09
C GLN A 127 1.31 5.87 23.13
N TYR A 128 1.48 6.51 21.97
CA TYR A 128 1.14 7.91 21.74
C TYR A 128 -0.19 8.02 21.00
N GLU A 129 -0.86 9.16 21.17
CA GLU A 129 -1.97 9.53 20.29
C GLU A 129 -1.44 9.81 18.87
N PRO A 130 -1.99 9.18 17.82
CA PRO A 130 -1.52 9.40 16.46
C PRO A 130 -1.73 10.84 15.98
N SER A 131 -0.65 11.50 15.52
CA SER A 131 -0.68 12.90 15.07
C SER A 131 -1.38 13.05 13.70
N ASN A 132 -1.18 12.08 12.80
CA ASN A 132 -1.70 12.02 11.42
C ASN A 132 -1.52 13.32 10.61
N ASP A 133 -0.56 14.17 10.98
CA ASP A 133 -0.28 15.45 10.32
C ASP A 133 0.81 15.31 9.25
N GLU A 134 1.10 16.40 8.53
CA GLU A 134 2.07 16.44 7.43
C GLU A 134 3.46 15.92 7.82
N ARG A 135 3.88 16.05 9.09
CA ARG A 135 5.17 15.54 9.55
C ARG A 135 5.22 14.01 9.49
N CYS A 136 4.12 13.36 9.85
CA CYS A 136 4.01 11.90 9.81
C CYS A 136 3.63 11.37 8.41
N ILE A 137 2.95 12.17 7.57
CA ILE A 137 2.56 11.77 6.21
C ILE A 137 3.77 11.74 5.28
N ASP A 138 4.53 12.84 5.25
CA ASP A 138 5.58 13.00 4.25
C ASP A 138 6.92 12.44 4.71
N TRP A 139 7.10 12.20 6.02
CA TRP A 139 8.35 11.79 6.70
C TRP A 139 9.59 12.69 6.44
N ILE A 140 9.59 13.49 5.38
CA ILE A 140 10.64 14.39 4.90
C ILE A 140 10.76 15.61 5.82
N ASN A 141 9.67 16.03 6.45
CA ASN A 141 9.65 17.19 7.34
C ASN A 141 9.98 16.82 8.80
N GLY A 142 9.90 15.54 9.18
CA GLY A 142 10.12 15.06 10.55
C GLY A 142 11.55 14.64 10.90
N LEU A 143 12.49 14.70 9.95
CA LEU A 143 13.91 14.38 10.16
C LEU A 143 14.79 15.60 10.43
N ASN A 144 14.19 16.80 10.54
CA ASN A 144 14.91 18.07 10.68
C ASN A 144 14.88 18.68 12.09
N ASP A 145 14.32 17.98 13.08
CA ASP A 145 14.29 18.43 14.49
C ASP A 145 15.18 17.53 15.38
#